data_AF-A0A7C2GVP1-F1
#
_entry.id   AF-A0A7C2GVP1-F1
#
_cell.length_a   1.000
_cell.length_b   1.000
_cell.length_c   1.000
_cell.angle_alpha   90.00
_cell.angle_beta   90.00
_cell.angle_gamma   90.00
#
_symmetry.space_group_name_H-M   'P 1'
#
loop_
_entity.id
_entity.type
_entity.pdbx_description
1 polymer ?
#
loop_
_entity_poly.entity_id
_entity_poly.type
_entity_poly.pdbx_seq_one_letter_code
_entity_poly.pdbx_strand_id
1 'polypeptide(L)'
;MGEAQALSARIEAVEQAGRAIRLRLRIRNESGRALTLMLGGRPAYDFLVKRLDGTLVWRWQQGKVVQQILERRRLAPGEEVVFEATWRLGDARGRRVPAGEYVVHGILHLEPPEKLSTDPLRVYVPPLKRSRWPGDRD
;
A
#
# COMPACT_ATOMS: atom_id res chain seq x y z
N MET A 1 -16.27 -20.08 10.02
CA MET A 1 -14.89 -20.27 9.52
C MET A 1 -14.72 -19.32 8.35
N GLY A 2 -14.14 -18.15 8.60
CA GLY A 2 -14.29 -16.94 7.76
C GLY A 2 -13.56 -17.02 6.41
N GLU A 3 -14.19 -16.50 5.36
CA GLU A 3 -13.66 -16.45 3.99
C GLU A 3 -12.31 -15.71 3.90
N ALA A 4 -12.05 -14.78 4.84
CA ALA A 4 -10.78 -14.07 4.94
C ALA A 4 -9.55 -14.96 5.19
N GLN A 5 -9.69 -16.15 5.79
CA GLN A 5 -8.55 -17.05 6.01
C GLN A 5 -8.04 -17.71 4.72
N ALA A 6 -8.84 -17.70 3.65
CA ALA A 6 -8.47 -18.31 2.38
C ALA A 6 -7.99 -17.28 1.33
N LEU A 7 -7.81 -16.03 1.77
CA LEU A 7 -7.28 -14.95 0.95
C LEU A 7 -5.82 -14.67 1.35
N SER A 8 -4.94 -14.66 0.37
CA SER A 8 -3.58 -14.16 0.53
C SER A 8 -3.53 -12.68 0.20
N ALA A 9 -2.99 -11.88 1.11
CA ALA A 9 -2.77 -10.45 0.90
C ALA A 9 -1.27 -10.16 0.87
N ARG A 10 -0.76 -9.72 -0.28
CA ARG A 10 0.66 -9.40 -0.46
C ARG A 10 0.85 -7.97 -0.91
N ILE A 11 1.91 -7.33 -0.42
CA ILE A 11 2.30 -6.01 -0.86
C ILE A 11 3.72 -6.04 -1.42
N GLU A 12 3.90 -5.42 -2.57
CA GLU A 12 5.15 -5.44 -3.32
C GLU A 12 5.48 -4.03 -3.82
N ALA A 13 6.77 -3.67 -3.82
CA ALA A 13 7.26 -2.45 -4.45
C ALA A 13 7.74 -2.80 -5.86
N VAL A 14 6.92 -2.47 -6.86
CA VAL A 14 7.23 -2.79 -8.27
C VAL A 14 8.14 -1.76 -8.95
N GLU A 15 8.23 -0.56 -8.39
CA GLU A 15 9.15 0.46 -8.88
C GLU A 15 9.64 1.31 -7.72
N GLN A 16 10.95 1.56 -7.66
CA GLN A 16 11.57 2.45 -6.69
C GLN A 16 12.43 3.47 -7.44
N ALA A 17 11.79 4.58 -7.84
CA ALA A 17 12.51 5.74 -8.33
C ALA A 17 12.93 6.60 -7.13
N GLY A 18 14.08 7.27 -7.19
CA GLY A 18 14.55 8.15 -6.09
C GLY A 18 13.64 9.33 -5.73
N ARG A 19 12.48 9.46 -6.40
CA ARG A 19 11.41 10.43 -6.16
C ARG A 19 10.06 9.80 -5.81
N ALA A 20 9.84 8.51 -6.10
CA ALA A 20 8.56 7.85 -5.90
C ALA A 20 8.71 6.33 -5.86
N ILE A 21 7.91 5.67 -5.02
CA ILE A 21 7.82 4.23 -4.93
C ILE A 21 6.42 3.81 -5.37
N ARG A 22 6.35 2.91 -6.35
CA ARG A 22 5.10 2.31 -6.80
C ARG A 22 4.84 1.02 -6.03
N LEU A 23 3.75 1.02 -5.29
CA LEU A 23 3.30 -0.05 -4.42
C LEU A 23 2.14 -0.79 -5.09
N ARG A 24 2.16 -2.11 -4.99
CA ARG A 24 1.10 -3.01 -5.45
C ARG A 24 0.61 -3.86 -4.30
N LEU A 25 -0.70 -3.81 -4.06
CA LEU A 25 -1.42 -4.68 -3.14
C LEU A 25 -2.12 -5.76 -3.95
N ARG A 26 -1.75 -7.02 -3.74
CA ARG A 26 -2.34 -8.19 -4.40
C ARG A 26 -3.17 -8.97 -3.40
N ILE A 27 -4.41 -9.27 -3.76
CA ILE A 27 -5.32 -10.09 -2.96
C ILE A 27 -5.70 -11.29 -3.82
N ARG A 28 -5.28 -12.49 -3.40
CA ARG A 28 -5.47 -13.71 -4.16
C ARG A 28 -6.37 -14.69 -3.41
N ASN A 29 -7.30 -15.28 -4.13
CA ASN A 29 -8.09 -16.40 -3.63
C ASN A 29 -7.26 -17.69 -3.70
N GLU A 30 -6.80 -18.18 -2.55
CA GLU A 30 -6.04 -19.44 -2.44
C GLU A 30 -6.96 -20.64 -2.15
N SER A 31 -8.26 -20.42 -2.04
CA SER A 31 -9.22 -21.50 -1.89
C SER A 31 -9.50 -22.20 -3.23
N GLY A 32 -9.92 -23.46 -3.15
CA GLY A 32 -10.42 -24.22 -4.30
C GLY A 32 -11.83 -23.84 -4.77
N ARG A 33 -12.42 -22.75 -4.24
CA ARG A 33 -13.79 -22.32 -4.57
C ARG A 33 -13.85 -20.84 -4.89
N ALA A 34 -14.89 -20.39 -5.59
CA ALA A 34 -15.10 -18.96 -5.78
C ALA A 34 -15.48 -18.29 -4.45
N LEU A 35 -14.84 -17.16 -4.12
CA LEU A 35 -15.13 -16.36 -2.94
C LEU A 35 -15.79 -15.04 -3.36
N THR A 36 -16.69 -14.51 -2.54
CA THR A 36 -17.30 -13.20 -2.79
C THR A 36 -16.84 -12.22 -1.73
N LEU A 37 -15.94 -11.32 -2.10
CA LEU A 37 -15.47 -10.23 -1.26
C LEU A 37 -16.52 -9.12 -1.22
N MET A 38 -16.94 -8.78 -0.02
CA MET A 38 -17.75 -7.60 0.23
C MET A 38 -16.80 -6.45 0.56
N LEU A 39 -16.53 -5.56 -0.39
CA LEU A 39 -15.61 -4.44 -0.21
C LEU A 39 -16.29 -3.28 0.51
N GLY A 40 -15.77 -2.93 1.69
CA GLY A 40 -16.34 -1.92 2.59
C GLY A 40 -15.90 -0.50 2.24
N GLY A 41 -16.39 0.04 1.12
CA GLY A 41 -16.18 1.42 0.69
C GLY A 41 -15.52 1.56 -0.67
N ARG A 42 -15.48 2.79 -1.20
CA ARG A 42 -14.78 3.11 -2.46
C ARG A 42 -13.95 4.38 -2.31
N PRO A 43 -12.60 4.31 -2.42
CA PRO A 43 -11.80 3.09 -2.57
C PRO A 43 -11.85 2.19 -1.32
N ALA A 44 -11.89 0.87 -1.50
CA ALA A 44 -11.93 -0.13 -0.42
C ALA A 44 -10.54 -0.47 0.15
N TYR A 45 -9.49 0.10 -0.39
CA TYR A 45 -8.11 -0.24 -0.03
C TYR A 45 -7.37 0.99 0.46
N ASP A 46 -6.33 0.74 1.23
CA ASP A 46 -5.46 1.76 1.78
C ASP A 46 -4.01 1.27 1.85
N PHE A 47 -3.08 2.22 1.81
CA PHE A 47 -1.65 1.95 1.96
C PHE A 47 -1.12 2.80 3.10
N LEU A 48 -0.53 2.15 4.11
CA LEU A 48 0.08 2.81 5.24
C LEU A 48 1.59 2.70 5.14
N VAL A 49 2.26 3.85 5.19
CA VAL A 49 3.72 3.91 5.29
C VAL A 49 4.08 4.42 6.67
N LYS A 50 4.84 3.59 7.40
CA LYS A 50 5.30 3.85 8.76
C LYS A 50 6.82 3.86 8.82
N ARG A 51 7.37 4.51 9.84
CA ARG A 51 8.77 4.34 10.21
C ARG A 51 8.96 3.00 10.93
N LEU A 52 10.22 2.60 11.12
CA LEU A 52 10.58 1.41 11.90
C LEU A 52 10.06 1.49 13.36
N ASP A 53 9.96 2.69 13.93
CA ASP A 53 9.38 2.92 15.26
C ASP A 53 7.84 2.84 15.30
N GLY A 54 7.18 2.58 14.17
CA GLY A 54 5.73 2.45 14.06
C GLY A 54 4.98 3.75 13.78
N THR A 55 5.66 4.92 13.81
CA THR A 55 5.04 6.20 13.47
C THR A 55 4.51 6.22 12.04
N LEU A 56 3.21 6.53 11.87
CA LEU A 56 2.59 6.72 10.56
C LEU A 56 3.11 7.99 9.90
N VAL A 57 3.68 7.82 8.70
CA VAL A 57 4.29 8.91 7.92
C VAL A 57 3.35 9.35 6.81
N TRP A 58 2.74 8.38 6.14
CA TRP A 58 1.85 8.62 5.02
C TRP A 58 0.78 7.55 4.93
N ARG A 59 -0.41 7.98 4.50
CA ARG A 59 -1.57 7.12 4.28
C ARG A 59 -2.19 7.50 2.94
N TRP A 60 -2.41 6.51 2.06
CA TRP A 60 -2.88 6.80 0.70
C TRP A 60 -4.33 7.33 0.66
N GLN A 61 -5.21 6.85 1.53
CA GLN A 61 -6.57 7.38 1.68
C GLN A 61 -6.63 8.75 2.35
N GLN A 62 -5.52 9.28 2.89
CA GLN A 62 -5.53 10.59 3.51
C GLN A 62 -5.87 11.66 2.48
N GLY A 63 -6.93 12.44 2.76
CA GLY A 63 -7.45 13.46 1.85
C GLY A 63 -8.29 12.92 0.69
N LYS A 64 -8.62 11.62 0.65
CA LYS A 64 -9.56 11.06 -0.32
C LYS A 64 -10.96 10.97 0.29
N VAL A 65 -11.96 11.26 -0.53
CA VAL A 65 -13.36 10.99 -0.18
C VAL A 65 -13.61 9.50 -0.35
N VAL A 66 -13.85 8.80 0.76
CA VAL A 66 -14.22 7.37 0.75
C VAL A 66 -15.73 7.28 0.78
N GLN A 67 -16.32 6.75 -0.28
CA GLN A 67 -17.76 6.52 -0.36
C GLN A 67 -18.14 5.29 0.46
N GLN A 68 -19.21 5.38 1.25
CA GLN A 68 -19.73 4.26 2.03
C GLN A 68 -20.63 3.35 1.18
N ILE A 69 -20.04 2.72 0.17
CA ILE A 69 -20.72 1.79 -0.74
C ILE A 69 -20.12 0.41 -0.55
N LEU A 70 -20.99 -0.59 -0.45
CA LEU A 70 -20.60 -1.99 -0.38
C LEU A 70 -20.53 -2.58 -1.80
N GLU A 71 -19.32 -2.90 -2.26
CA GLU A 71 -19.12 -3.51 -3.58
C GLU A 71 -18.92 -5.02 -3.44
N ARG A 72 -19.65 -5.81 -4.24
CA ARG A 72 -19.45 -7.25 -4.33
C ARG A 72 -18.42 -7.58 -5.39
N ARG A 73 -17.30 -8.18 -4.97
CA ARG A 73 -16.25 -8.69 -5.85
C ARG A 73 -16.13 -10.19 -5.75
N ARG A 74 -16.54 -10.89 -6.79
CA ARG A 74 -16.31 -12.33 -6.92
C ARG A 74 -14.88 -12.57 -7.37
N LEU A 75 -14.16 -13.45 -6.66
CA LEU A 75 -12.86 -13.98 -7.06
C LEU A 75 -12.98 -15.48 -7.34
N ALA A 76 -12.66 -15.90 -8.56
CA ALA A 76 -12.54 -17.31 -8.92
C ALA A 76 -11.38 -17.99 -8.14
N PRO A 77 -11.34 -19.33 -8.03
CA PRO A 77 -10.21 -20.02 -7.41
C PRO A 77 -8.91 -19.69 -8.14
N GLY A 78 -7.90 -19.24 -7.40
CA GLY A 78 -6.63 -18.78 -7.94
C GLY A 78 -6.62 -17.36 -8.52
N GLU A 79 -7.79 -16.71 -8.65
CA GLU A 79 -7.90 -15.34 -9.15
C GLU A 79 -7.36 -14.33 -8.13
N GLU A 80 -6.77 -13.26 -8.65
CA GLU A 80 -6.24 -12.17 -7.85
C GLU A 80 -6.76 -10.81 -8.32
N VAL A 81 -6.92 -9.91 -7.37
CA VAL A 81 -7.16 -8.49 -7.62
C VAL A 81 -5.94 -7.69 -7.18
N VAL A 82 -5.53 -6.74 -8.02
CA VAL A 82 -4.36 -5.91 -7.80
C VAL A 82 -4.78 -4.44 -7.66
N PHE A 83 -4.30 -3.79 -6.60
CA PHE A 83 -4.47 -2.36 -6.37
C PHE A 83 -3.11 -1.68 -6.39
N GLU A 84 -3.03 -0.49 -6.96
CA GLU A 84 -1.77 0.24 -7.12
C GLU A 84 -1.82 1.60 -6.44
N ALA A 85 -0.73 1.96 -5.76
CA ALA A 85 -0.54 3.29 -5.20
C ALA A 85 0.87 3.79 -5.51
N THR A 86 1.00 5.10 -5.71
CA THR A 86 2.31 5.75 -5.90
C THR A 86 2.60 6.63 -4.70
N TRP A 87 3.59 6.24 -3.91
CA TRP A 87 4.08 7.05 -2.80
C TRP A 87 5.22 7.94 -3.29
N ARG A 88 4.98 9.25 -3.39
CA ARG A 88 5.98 10.24 -3.84
C ARG A 88 7.00 10.64 -2.77
N LEU A 89 7.31 9.72 -1.84
CA LEU A 89 8.23 9.93 -0.73
C LEU A 89 7.86 11.15 0.13
N GLY A 90 6.57 11.46 0.23
CA GLY A 90 6.04 12.58 1.01
C GLY A 90 5.38 12.12 2.30
N ASP A 91 5.42 12.94 3.34
CA ASP A 91 4.65 12.79 4.57
C ASP A 91 3.18 13.21 4.36
N ALA A 92 2.38 13.14 5.43
CA ALA A 92 0.99 13.61 5.47
C ALA A 92 0.79 15.08 5.06
N ARG A 93 1.84 15.91 5.13
CA ARG A 93 1.83 17.33 4.73
C ARG A 93 2.44 17.54 3.34
N GLY A 94 2.74 16.47 2.61
CA GLY A 94 3.39 16.52 1.30
C GLY A 94 4.89 16.84 1.34
N ARG A 95 5.51 16.90 2.53
CA ARG A 95 6.94 17.18 2.66
C ARG A 95 7.75 15.93 2.43
N ARG A 96 8.88 16.02 1.73
CA ARG A 96 9.74 14.87 1.48
C ARG A 96 10.21 14.26 2.80
N VAL A 97 10.04 12.95 2.93
CA VAL A 97 10.49 12.20 4.10
C VAL A 97 12.01 12.04 4.09
N PRO A 98 12.67 11.94 5.26
CA PRO A 98 14.10 11.71 5.30
C PRO A 98 14.46 10.36 4.68
N ALA A 99 15.69 10.23 4.19
CA ALA A 99 16.19 8.96 3.72
C ALA A 99 16.28 7.95 4.87
N GLY A 100 16.08 6.68 4.54
CA GLY A 100 16.05 5.60 5.53
C GLY A 100 15.03 4.53 5.19
N GLU A 101 14.86 3.59 6.10
CA GLU A 101 13.94 2.47 5.96
C GLU A 101 12.53 2.82 6.45
N TYR A 102 11.54 2.35 5.70
CA TYR A 102 10.13 2.52 5.99
C TYR A 102 9.41 1.18 5.82
N VAL A 103 8.32 1.02 6.56
CA VAL A 103 7.48 -0.16 6.54
C VAL A 103 6.15 0.18 5.92
N VAL A 104 5.79 -0.55 4.87
CA VAL A 104 4.55 -0.38 4.12
C VAL A 104 3.60 -1.52 4.44
N HIS A 105 2.34 -1.19 4.70
CA HIS A 105 1.26 -2.16 4.88
C HIS A 105 0.15 -1.85 3.88
N GLY A 106 -0.37 -2.88 3.21
CA GLY A 106 -1.61 -2.79 2.46
C GLY A 106 -2.78 -3.19 3.35
N ILE A 107 -3.87 -2.43 3.28
CA ILE A 107 -5.12 -2.73 3.98
C ILE A 107 -6.23 -2.82 2.94
N LEU A 108 -7.00 -3.90 2.97
CA LEU A 108 -8.28 -4.02 2.28
C LEU A 108 -9.40 -3.98 3.31
N HIS A 109 -10.28 -3.00 3.18
CA HIS A 109 -11.50 -2.87 3.96
C HIS A 109 -12.57 -3.78 3.34
N LEU A 110 -12.99 -4.78 4.11
CA LEU A 110 -14.10 -5.64 3.75
C LEU A 110 -15.37 -5.14 4.46
N GLU A 111 -16.46 -5.90 4.38
CA GLU A 111 -17.68 -5.60 5.12
C GLU A 111 -17.36 -5.48 6.62
N PRO A 112 -17.68 -4.34 7.26
CA PRO A 112 -17.34 -4.12 8.67
C PRO A 112 -17.86 -5.26 9.56
N PRO A 113 -17.05 -5.72 10.54
CA PRO A 113 -15.77 -5.15 10.99
C PRO A 113 -14.53 -5.71 10.28
N GLU A 114 -14.69 -6.51 9.23
CA GLU A 114 -13.60 -7.29 8.64
C GLU A 114 -12.64 -6.42 7.82
N LYS A 115 -11.34 -6.69 7.96
CA LYS A 115 -10.28 -6.06 7.18
C LYS A 115 -9.15 -7.06 6.98
N LEU A 116 -8.52 -6.98 5.82
CA LEU A 116 -7.37 -7.79 5.48
C LEU A 116 -6.13 -6.88 5.48
N SER A 117 -5.10 -7.28 6.21
CA SER A 117 -3.80 -6.59 6.20
C SER A 117 -2.78 -7.49 5.53
N THR A 118 -1.89 -6.91 4.74
CA THR A 118 -0.72 -7.62 4.25
C THR A 118 0.34 -7.74 5.34
N ASP A 119 1.29 -8.64 5.11
CA ASP A 119 2.60 -8.57 5.75
C ASP A 119 3.29 -7.22 5.48
N PRO A 120 4.13 -6.75 6.42
CA PRO A 120 4.90 -5.53 6.25
C PRO A 120 5.96 -5.66 5.16
N LEU A 121 5.95 -4.76 4.18
CA LEU A 121 7.03 -4.61 3.20
C LEU A 121 7.98 -3.51 3.63
N ARG A 122 9.26 -3.82 3.69
CA ARG A 122 10.31 -2.83 3.95
C ARG A 122 10.74 -2.18 2.64
N VAL A 123 10.79 -0.86 2.63
CA VAL A 123 11.27 -0.07 1.50
C VAL A 123 12.34 0.92 1.95
N TYR A 124 13.31 1.18 1.10
CA TYR A 124 14.37 2.14 1.39
C TYR A 124 14.17 3.41 0.59
N VAL A 125 14.14 4.54 1.29
CA VAL A 125 14.07 5.87 0.68
C VAL A 125 15.50 6.37 0.48
N PRO A 126 15.96 6.56 -0.77
CA PRO A 126 17.33 7.00 -1.00
C PRO A 126 17.53 8.47 -0.60
N PRO A 127 18.76 8.83 -0.19
CA PRO A 127 19.14 10.22 0.07
C PRO A 127 18.94 11.06 -1.18
N LEU A 128 18.57 12.32 -0.96
CA LEU A 128 18.57 13.30 -2.04
C LEU A 128 20.02 13.41 -2.52
N LYS A 129 20.27 12.99 -3.76
CA LYS A 129 21.60 13.12 -4.38
C LYS A 129 21.90 14.61 -4.46
N ARG A 130 22.72 15.12 -3.53
CA ARG A 130 23.24 16.48 -3.59
C ARG A 130 24.16 16.49 -4.80
N SER A 131 23.75 17.12 -5.91
CA SER A 131 24.66 17.38 -7.01
C SER A 131 25.83 18.19 -6.45
N ARG A 132 26.98 17.54 -6.28
CA ARG A 132 28.24 18.23 -6.04
C ARG A 132 28.66 18.76 -7.41
N TRP A 133 28.48 20.06 -7.63
CA TRP A 133 29.06 20.77 -8.75
C TRP A 133 30.59 20.61 -8.69
N PRO A 134 31.26 20.11 -9.74
CA PRO A 134 32.70 20.29 -9.89
C PRO A 134 32.91 21.57 -10.70
N GLY A 135 33.32 22.66 -10.04
CA GLY A 135 33.49 23.93 -10.75
C GLY A 135 34.03 25.10 -9.93
N ASP A 136 34.76 24.85 -8.86
CA ASP A 136 35.67 25.84 -8.27
C ASP A 136 37.08 25.26 -8.43
N ARG A 137 37.71 25.59 -9.55
CA ARG A 137 39.17 25.59 -9.65
C ARG A 137 39.59 27.01 -10.01
N ASP A 138 40.25 27.60 -9.03
CA ASP A 138 41.15 28.76 -9.12
C ASP A 138 42.11 28.64 -10.31
#